data_AF-A0A4Q5UZL3-F1
#
_entry.id   AF-A0A4Q5UZL3-F1
#
_cell.length_a   1.000
_cell.length_b   1.000
_cell.length_c   1.000
_cell.angle_alpha   90.00
_cell.angle_beta   90.00
_cell.angle_gamma   90.00
#
_symmetry.space_group_name_H-M   'P 1'
#
loop_
_entity.id
_entity.type
_entity.pdbx_description
1 polymer ?
#
loop_
_entity_poly.entity_id
_entity_poly.type
_entity_poly.pdbx_seq_one_letter_code
_entity_poly.pdbx_strand_id
1 'polypeptide(L)'
;MKNLFSCMLLLLITTIGYSQKVTPCGYIIPPKSSVTKFQSVYEARELVDDMLDKISWNENFTLREQNGIQNAYATISAGRRLIVYDNNFLEDIDAYAKTKWASYSIMAHEMGHHFYNHVVSNQGSTIPSELEADAFSGFMVQKLGGTLEQAIAAMQTIGTPRASATHPAKADRINAITRGWNAAKTGTPATSANSGNNVPPPKPTPAPGTGSNNNPGTNAADDPSWIALTIQSNKTETVQLSDDGKKFQPAEIKAGEAFVFKFEIYQYGWLRLPYYNGFRTFKLMHGKDYNILYNRRNKNWTVVEVPE
;
A
#
# COMPACT_ATOMS: atom_id res chain seq x y z
N MET A 1 38.58 1.43 60.36
CA MET A 1 37.36 0.97 59.66
C MET A 1 36.89 2.06 58.70
N LYS A 2 37.13 1.93 57.40
CA LYS A 2 36.57 2.80 56.35
C LYS A 2 36.03 1.88 55.26
N ASN A 3 34.72 1.69 55.24
CA ASN A 3 34.06 0.83 54.27
C ASN A 3 33.84 1.62 52.98
N LEU A 4 34.53 1.20 51.92
CA LEU A 4 34.35 1.67 50.56
C LEU A 4 33.02 1.09 50.02
N PHE A 5 32.02 1.94 49.80
CA PHE A 5 30.82 1.55 49.06
C PHE A 5 31.14 1.58 47.56
N SER A 6 31.27 0.39 46.97
CA SER A 6 31.36 0.19 45.51
C SER A 6 29.98 0.40 44.90
N CYS A 7 29.82 1.48 44.12
CA CYS A 7 28.59 1.77 43.39
C CYS A 7 28.71 1.13 41.99
N MET A 8 28.14 -0.07 41.83
CA MET A 8 28.08 -0.77 40.56
C MET A 8 26.97 -0.16 39.70
N LEU A 9 27.36 0.68 38.74
CA LEU A 9 26.45 1.34 37.81
C LEU A 9 25.95 0.33 36.77
N LEU A 10 24.69 -0.11 36.91
CA LEU A 10 24.01 -0.98 35.95
C LEU A 10 23.61 -0.15 34.72
N LEU A 11 24.31 -0.32 33.60
CA LEU A 11 23.92 0.29 32.32
C LEU A 11 22.66 -0.40 31.79
N LEU A 12 21.50 0.25 31.93
CA LEU A 12 20.28 -0.09 31.20
C LEU A 12 20.47 0.27 29.71
N ILE A 13 20.73 -0.74 28.89
CA ILE A 13 20.68 -0.63 27.43
C ILE A 13 19.20 -0.50 27.05
N THR A 14 18.75 0.74 26.82
CA THR A 14 17.45 1.00 26.23
C THR A 14 17.55 0.74 24.74
N THR A 15 16.95 -0.35 24.26
CA THR A 15 16.75 -0.58 22.83
C THR A 15 15.69 0.39 22.34
N ILE A 16 16.11 1.53 21.80
CA ILE A 16 15.23 2.46 21.11
C ILE A 16 14.77 1.75 19.83
N GLY A 17 13.54 1.21 19.85
CA GLY A 17 12.89 0.71 18.65
C GLY A 17 12.57 1.87 17.71
N TYR A 18 13.41 2.08 16.70
CA TYR A 18 13.07 2.97 15.59
C TYR A 18 11.97 2.31 14.76
N SER A 19 10.75 2.83 14.84
CA SER A 19 9.68 2.48 13.90
C SER A 19 10.11 2.89 12.49
N GLN A 20 10.31 1.91 11.60
CA GLN A 20 10.70 2.15 10.22
C GLN A 20 9.52 2.82 9.49
N LYS A 21 9.76 4.01 8.93
CA LYS A 21 8.75 4.73 8.16
C LYS A 21 8.57 4.08 6.79
N VAL A 22 7.32 3.96 6.36
CA VAL A 22 6.93 3.38 5.07
C VAL A 22 6.32 4.47 4.18
N THR A 23 6.66 4.47 2.89
CA THR A 23 6.14 5.42 1.91
C THR A 23 4.70 5.08 1.50
N PRO A 24 3.98 6.01 0.86
CA PRO A 24 2.67 5.72 0.28
C PRO A 24 2.63 4.53 -0.68
N CYS A 25 3.74 4.17 -1.35
CA CYS A 25 3.86 3.02 -2.26
C CYS A 25 4.35 1.73 -1.55
N GLY A 26 4.33 1.71 -0.21
CA GLY A 26 4.69 0.53 0.58
C GLY A 26 6.19 0.25 0.70
N TYR A 27 7.05 1.25 0.47
CA TYR A 27 8.50 1.10 0.62
C TYR A 27 8.99 1.53 1.99
N ILE A 28 9.94 0.82 2.58
CA ILE A 28 10.72 1.27 3.73
C ILE A 28 11.65 2.39 3.26
N ILE A 29 11.65 3.54 3.94
CA ILE A 29 12.49 4.66 3.56
C ILE A 29 13.98 4.27 3.71
N PRO A 30 14.81 4.37 2.64
CA PRO A 30 16.23 4.04 2.72
C PRO A 30 17.00 5.00 3.62
N PRO A 31 18.15 4.59 4.18
CA PRO A 31 19.05 5.50 4.87
C PRO A 31 19.62 6.53 3.90
N LYS A 32 19.82 7.76 4.38
CA LYS A 32 20.40 8.83 3.56
C LYS A 32 21.82 8.46 3.09
N SER A 33 22.05 8.62 1.79
CA SER A 33 23.36 8.49 1.17
C SER A 33 24.15 9.79 1.27
N SER A 34 25.45 9.68 1.55
CA SER A 34 26.40 10.80 1.41
C SER A 34 26.99 10.88 0.00
N VAL A 35 26.60 9.97 -0.90
CA VAL A 35 27.13 9.80 -2.25
C VAL A 35 26.01 10.08 -3.24
N THR A 36 26.11 11.19 -3.98
CA THR A 36 25.16 11.57 -5.02
C THR A 36 25.61 11.00 -6.37
N LYS A 37 24.77 10.20 -7.03
CA LYS A 37 25.10 9.55 -8.32
C LYS A 37 23.98 9.61 -9.38
N PHE A 38 22.79 10.08 -9.02
CA PHE A 38 21.68 10.34 -9.96
C PHE A 38 21.66 11.85 -10.24
N GLN A 39 21.71 12.24 -11.51
CA GLN A 39 22.28 13.53 -11.87
C GLN A 39 21.27 14.67 -12.04
N SER A 40 19.97 14.41 -12.27
CA SER A 40 18.91 15.44 -12.33
C SER A 40 17.57 14.89 -12.90
N VAL A 41 16.54 15.76 -12.95
CA VAL A 41 15.39 15.66 -13.88
C VAL A 41 15.69 15.16 -15.29
N TYR A 42 16.85 15.50 -15.87
CA TYR A 42 17.18 15.06 -17.22
C TYR A 42 17.40 13.55 -17.31
N GLU A 43 18.05 12.94 -16.32
CA GLU A 43 18.25 11.49 -16.28
C GLU A 43 16.92 10.74 -16.09
N ALA A 44 16.03 11.25 -15.24
CA ALA A 44 14.69 10.68 -15.07
C ALA A 44 13.87 10.77 -16.37
N ARG A 45 14.00 11.88 -17.12
CA ARG A 45 13.36 12.07 -18.42
C ARG A 45 13.91 11.10 -19.45
N GLU A 46 15.23 11.04 -19.62
CA GLU A 46 15.88 10.11 -20.56
C GLU A 46 15.49 8.66 -20.28
N LEU A 47 15.47 8.25 -19.01
CA LEU A 47 15.03 6.92 -18.61
C LEU A 47 13.59 6.61 -19.04
N VAL A 48 12.65 7.53 -18.78
CA VAL A 48 11.24 7.33 -19.13
C VAL A 48 11.04 7.35 -20.64
N ASP A 49 11.78 8.20 -21.36
CA ASP A 49 11.75 8.24 -22.82
C ASP A 49 12.31 6.94 -23.42
N ASP A 50 13.39 6.38 -22.86
CA ASP A 50 13.91 5.06 -23.22
C ASP A 50 12.87 3.94 -22.97
N MET A 51 12.17 3.97 -21.83
CA MET A 51 11.09 3.01 -21.54
C MET A 51 9.96 3.10 -22.56
N LEU A 52 9.52 4.31 -22.91
CA LEU A 52 8.48 4.55 -23.91
C LEU A 52 8.90 3.99 -25.28
N ASP A 53 10.15 4.22 -25.68
CA ASP A 53 10.72 3.70 -26.94
C ASP A 53 10.73 2.16 -26.95
N LYS A 54 11.18 1.51 -25.86
CA LYS A 54 11.25 0.04 -25.77
C LYS A 54 9.93 -0.70 -26.00
N ILE A 55 8.80 -0.04 -25.74
CA ILE A 55 7.46 -0.62 -25.97
C ILE A 55 6.68 0.10 -27.06
N SER A 56 7.31 1.06 -27.76
CA SER A 56 6.69 1.87 -28.79
C SER A 56 5.38 2.53 -28.32
N TRP A 57 5.36 3.00 -27.06
CA TRP A 57 4.19 3.66 -26.48
C TRP A 57 4.32 5.18 -26.65
N ASN A 58 3.47 5.76 -27.48
CA ASN A 58 3.47 7.21 -27.76
C ASN A 58 2.61 7.96 -26.73
N GLU A 59 3.09 8.05 -25.49
CA GLU A 59 2.45 8.77 -24.39
C GLU A 59 3.30 9.96 -23.95
N ASN A 60 2.68 11.02 -23.44
CA ASN A 60 3.39 12.21 -22.97
C ASN A 60 3.30 12.36 -21.45
N PHE A 61 4.35 11.90 -20.76
CA PHE A 61 4.48 12.08 -19.31
C PHE A 61 5.05 13.45 -18.94
N THR A 62 4.44 14.08 -17.94
CA THR A 62 5.07 15.19 -17.22
C THR A 62 5.83 14.66 -16.01
N LEU A 63 7.16 14.65 -16.08
CA LEU A 63 7.97 14.35 -14.91
C LEU A 63 8.13 15.57 -14.02
N ARG A 64 8.03 15.37 -12.71
CA ARG A 64 8.19 16.44 -11.72
C ARG A 64 9.04 15.96 -10.55
N GLU A 65 10.22 16.54 -10.41
CA GLU A 65 11.00 16.41 -9.18
C GLU A 65 10.34 17.21 -8.05
N GLN A 66 10.14 16.55 -6.90
CA GLN A 66 9.65 17.16 -5.68
C GLN A 66 10.36 16.52 -4.48
N ASN A 67 11.49 17.09 -4.09
CA ASN A 67 12.26 16.57 -2.95
C ASN A 67 11.56 16.81 -1.61
N GLY A 68 11.73 15.88 -0.67
CA GLY A 68 11.13 15.89 0.67
C GLY A 68 9.90 15.01 0.84
N ILE A 69 9.38 14.41 -0.24
CA ILE A 69 8.26 13.45 -0.16
C ILE A 69 8.73 12.01 0.14
N GLN A 70 10.03 11.75 0.02
CA GLN A 70 10.67 10.46 0.28
C GLN A 70 10.00 9.29 -0.47
N ASN A 71 9.53 9.55 -1.69
CA ASN A 71 8.76 8.60 -2.49
C ASN A 71 8.81 8.96 -3.98
N ALA A 72 8.30 8.08 -4.84
CA ALA A 72 7.80 8.40 -6.17
C ALA A 72 6.33 7.99 -6.27
N TYR A 73 5.53 8.65 -7.12
CA TYR A 73 4.15 8.28 -7.37
C TYR A 73 3.63 8.77 -8.73
N ALA A 74 2.75 7.97 -9.34
CA ALA A 74 1.98 8.32 -10.53
C ALA A 74 0.66 9.02 -10.20
N THR A 75 0.26 10.01 -11.00
CA THR A 75 -1.03 10.71 -10.83
C THR A 75 -1.51 11.38 -12.11
N ILE A 76 -2.78 11.76 -12.16
CA ILE A 76 -3.33 12.62 -13.21
C ILE A 76 -3.71 13.98 -12.60
N SER A 77 -3.15 15.06 -13.16
CA SER A 77 -3.44 16.41 -12.71
C SER A 77 -3.71 17.32 -13.91
N ALA A 78 -4.86 18.01 -13.88
CA ALA A 78 -5.32 18.86 -14.99
C ALA A 78 -5.30 18.13 -16.35
N GLY A 79 -5.78 16.88 -16.38
CA GLY A 79 -5.85 16.07 -17.60
C GLY A 79 -4.51 15.57 -18.14
N ARG A 80 -3.40 15.75 -17.40
CA ARG A 80 -2.07 15.29 -17.80
C ARG A 80 -1.60 14.14 -16.91
N ARG A 81 -0.88 13.16 -17.49
CA ARG A 81 -0.21 12.09 -16.75
C ARG A 81 1.09 12.61 -16.14
N LEU A 82 1.24 12.49 -14.83
CA LEU A 82 2.40 12.96 -14.07
C LEU A 82 3.04 11.80 -13.33
N ILE A 83 4.37 11.72 -13.40
CA ILE A 83 5.18 10.95 -12.45
C ILE A 83 5.93 11.97 -11.59
N VAL A 84 5.64 11.96 -10.30
CA VAL A 84 6.27 12.84 -9.31
C VAL A 84 7.26 12.01 -8.51
N TYR A 85 8.49 12.49 -8.34
CA TYR A 85 9.51 11.72 -7.63
C TYR A 85 10.40 12.63 -6.77
N ASP A 86 10.91 12.06 -5.68
CA ASP A 86 11.95 12.66 -4.85
C ASP A 86 13.32 12.16 -5.33
N ASN A 87 14.14 13.06 -5.87
CA ASN A 87 15.46 12.70 -6.41
C ASN A 87 16.39 12.18 -5.30
N ASN A 88 16.31 12.74 -4.09
CA ASN A 88 17.14 12.27 -2.97
C ASN A 88 16.74 10.85 -2.56
N PHE A 89 15.44 10.53 -2.58
CA PHE A 89 14.96 9.17 -2.30
C PHE A 89 15.49 8.17 -3.34
N LEU A 90 15.47 8.52 -4.63
CA LEU A 90 16.00 7.68 -5.70
C LEU A 90 17.52 7.47 -5.57
N GLU A 91 18.27 8.49 -5.15
CA GLU A 91 19.70 8.36 -4.86
C GLU A 91 19.98 7.48 -3.64
N ASP A 92 19.20 7.67 -2.57
CA ASP A 92 19.33 6.90 -1.32
C ASP A 92 19.10 5.40 -1.58
N ILE A 93 18.09 5.06 -2.39
CA ILE A 93 17.84 3.66 -2.74
C ILE A 93 18.91 3.08 -3.66
N ASP A 94 19.41 3.83 -4.65
CA ASP A 94 20.50 3.35 -5.51
C ASP A 94 21.77 3.06 -4.72
N ALA A 95 22.09 3.92 -3.75
CA ALA A 95 23.20 3.71 -2.84
C ALA A 95 22.96 2.50 -1.93
N TYR A 96 21.76 2.34 -1.37
CA TYR A 96 21.45 1.27 -0.44
C TYR A 96 21.37 -0.11 -1.12
N ALA A 97 20.74 -0.17 -2.30
CA ALA A 97 20.66 -1.37 -3.13
C ALA A 97 21.95 -1.63 -3.94
N LYS A 98 22.89 -0.66 -3.94
CA LYS A 98 24.18 -0.71 -4.66
C LYS A 98 24.03 -0.88 -6.18
N THR A 99 22.96 -0.34 -6.75
CA THR A 99 22.65 -0.43 -8.19
C THR A 99 21.69 0.66 -8.63
N LYS A 100 21.95 1.31 -9.79
CA LYS A 100 21.02 2.27 -10.41
C LYS A 100 19.71 1.63 -10.87
N TRP A 101 19.71 0.31 -11.04
CA TRP A 101 18.50 -0.41 -11.41
C TRP A 101 17.41 -0.33 -10.34
N ALA A 102 17.74 0.05 -9.10
CA ALA A 102 16.77 0.22 -8.05
C ALA A 102 15.85 1.43 -8.32
N SER A 103 16.41 2.62 -8.55
CA SER A 103 15.64 3.80 -8.97
C SER A 103 14.93 3.58 -10.30
N TYR A 104 15.58 2.90 -11.25
CA TYR A 104 14.96 2.60 -12.55
C TYR A 104 13.72 1.72 -12.40
N SER A 105 13.78 0.70 -11.52
CA SER A 105 12.64 -0.18 -11.25
C SER A 105 11.47 0.57 -10.58
N ILE A 106 11.76 1.55 -9.71
CA ILE A 106 10.72 2.38 -9.08
C ILE A 106 10.06 3.28 -10.12
N MET A 107 10.83 3.96 -10.97
CA MET A 107 10.28 4.79 -12.04
C MET A 107 9.45 3.97 -13.04
N ALA A 108 9.91 2.75 -13.36
CA ALA A 108 9.15 1.83 -14.20
C ALA A 108 7.83 1.39 -13.55
N HIS A 109 7.81 1.17 -12.23
CA HIS A 109 6.59 0.86 -11.49
C HIS A 109 5.55 2.00 -11.60
N GLU A 110 5.98 3.25 -11.42
CA GLU A 110 5.10 4.41 -11.60
C GLU A 110 4.57 4.55 -13.04
N MET A 111 5.41 4.28 -14.03
CA MET A 111 4.98 4.19 -15.44
C MET A 111 3.97 3.05 -15.65
N GLY A 112 4.12 1.93 -14.95
CA GLY A 112 3.20 0.79 -14.95
C GLY A 112 1.80 1.17 -14.48
N HIS A 113 1.68 1.99 -13.43
CA HIS A 113 0.38 2.53 -12.99
C HIS A 113 -0.32 3.36 -14.08
N HIS A 114 0.44 4.08 -14.90
CA HIS A 114 -0.13 4.76 -16.05
C HIS A 114 -0.48 3.80 -17.19
N PHE A 115 0.39 2.84 -17.49
CA PHE A 115 0.21 1.88 -18.59
C PHE A 115 -1.09 1.09 -18.44
N TYR A 116 -1.41 0.64 -17.23
CA TYR A 116 -2.65 -0.08 -16.92
C TYR A 116 -3.81 0.83 -16.46
N ASN A 117 -3.66 2.15 -16.56
CA ASN A 117 -4.68 3.14 -16.19
C ASN A 117 -5.14 3.08 -14.72
N HIS A 118 -4.29 2.61 -13.79
CA HIS A 118 -4.59 2.56 -12.36
C HIS A 118 -4.90 3.96 -11.79
N VAL A 119 -4.24 4.99 -12.30
CA VAL A 119 -4.40 6.38 -11.83
C VAL A 119 -5.64 7.10 -12.39
N VAL A 120 -6.42 6.45 -13.26
CA VAL A 120 -7.66 7.02 -13.80
C VAL A 120 -8.82 6.82 -12.82
N SER A 121 -8.81 5.76 -12.02
CA SER A 121 -9.77 5.56 -10.96
C SER A 121 -9.36 6.36 -9.72
N ASN A 122 -10.30 7.03 -9.05
CA ASN A 122 -10.04 7.71 -7.78
C ASN A 122 -9.89 6.73 -6.59
N GLN A 123 -9.63 5.44 -6.86
CA GLN A 123 -9.61 4.36 -5.86
C GLN A 123 -8.25 4.21 -5.18
N GLY A 124 -7.20 4.84 -5.71
CA GLY A 124 -5.83 4.72 -5.17
C GLY A 124 -5.22 3.34 -5.46
N SER A 125 -4.12 3.01 -4.76
CA SER A 125 -3.44 1.72 -4.91
C SER A 125 -4.26 0.57 -4.35
N THR A 126 -4.33 -0.52 -5.13
CA THR A 126 -4.91 -1.80 -4.75
C THR A 126 -3.87 -2.91 -4.93
N ILE A 127 -4.00 -4.02 -4.19
CA ILE A 127 -3.08 -5.16 -4.33
C ILE A 127 -2.93 -5.61 -5.80
N PRO A 128 -4.01 -5.78 -6.60
CA PRO A 128 -3.88 -6.10 -8.01
C PRO A 128 -3.06 -5.05 -8.78
N SER A 129 -3.40 -3.77 -8.64
CA SER A 129 -2.71 -2.70 -9.37
C SER A 129 -1.21 -2.60 -9.03
N GLU A 130 -0.84 -2.85 -7.78
CA GLU A 130 0.55 -2.86 -7.33
C GLU A 130 1.32 -4.04 -7.94
N LEU A 131 0.73 -5.24 -7.97
CA LEU A 131 1.35 -6.42 -8.59
C LEU A 131 1.46 -6.28 -10.12
N GLU A 132 0.52 -5.62 -10.76
CA GLU A 132 0.58 -5.32 -12.19
C GLU A 132 1.67 -4.28 -12.50
N ALA A 133 1.79 -3.22 -11.68
CA ALA A 133 2.87 -2.25 -11.79
C ALA A 133 4.26 -2.87 -11.50
N ASP A 134 4.35 -3.77 -10.52
CA ASP A 134 5.56 -4.55 -10.22
C ASP A 134 5.96 -5.46 -11.38
N ALA A 135 5.01 -6.17 -11.99
CA ALA A 135 5.28 -6.97 -13.19
C ALA A 135 5.75 -6.08 -14.35
N PHE A 136 5.12 -4.93 -14.57
CA PHE A 136 5.58 -3.98 -15.58
C PHE A 136 7.00 -3.46 -15.30
N SER A 137 7.33 -3.20 -14.03
CA SER A 137 8.66 -2.78 -13.61
C SER A 137 9.72 -3.82 -13.99
N GLY A 138 9.52 -5.10 -13.65
CA GLY A 138 10.42 -6.18 -14.04
C GLY A 138 10.53 -6.35 -15.55
N PHE A 139 9.41 -6.19 -16.26
CA PHE A 139 9.34 -6.24 -17.72
C PHE A 139 10.22 -5.14 -18.36
N MET A 140 10.15 -3.90 -17.86
CA MET A 140 10.98 -2.78 -18.32
C MET A 140 12.46 -2.95 -18.01
N VAL A 141 12.80 -3.38 -16.79
CA VAL A 141 14.21 -3.64 -16.46
C VAL A 141 14.83 -4.65 -17.43
N GLN A 142 14.10 -5.72 -17.79
CA GLN A 142 14.59 -6.68 -18.79
C GLN A 142 14.76 -6.05 -20.17
N LYS A 143 13.78 -5.27 -20.66
CA LYS A 143 13.83 -4.62 -21.98
C LYS A 143 14.97 -3.61 -22.09
N LEU A 144 15.34 -2.99 -20.99
CA LEU A 144 16.48 -2.07 -20.89
C LEU A 144 17.82 -2.81 -20.70
N GLY A 145 17.82 -4.13 -20.55
CA GLY A 145 19.04 -4.96 -20.46
C GLY A 145 19.51 -5.29 -19.04
N GLY A 146 18.72 -4.97 -18.01
CA GLY A 146 19.02 -5.30 -16.62
C GLY A 146 18.82 -6.78 -16.30
N THR A 147 19.60 -7.32 -15.36
CA THR A 147 19.46 -8.70 -14.87
C THR A 147 18.25 -8.85 -13.94
N LEU A 148 17.86 -10.09 -13.64
CA LEU A 148 16.76 -10.35 -12.71
C LEU A 148 17.12 -9.85 -11.29
N GLU A 149 18.36 -10.05 -10.86
CA GLU A 149 18.86 -9.57 -9.56
C GLU A 149 18.75 -8.05 -9.46
N GLN A 150 19.05 -7.35 -10.56
CA GLN A 150 18.91 -5.90 -10.67
C GLN A 150 17.44 -5.47 -10.64
N ALA A 151 16.53 -6.22 -11.28
CA ALA A 151 15.10 -5.92 -11.31
C ALA A 151 14.46 -6.01 -9.91
N ILE A 152 14.88 -6.97 -9.09
CA ILE A 152 14.32 -7.17 -7.74
C ILE A 152 15.07 -6.39 -6.65
N ALA A 153 16.17 -5.72 -6.97
CA ALA A 153 17.08 -5.09 -6.00
C ALA A 153 16.39 -4.07 -5.08
N ALA A 154 15.56 -3.18 -5.64
CA ALA A 154 14.80 -2.23 -4.84
C ALA A 154 13.87 -2.96 -3.88
N MET A 155 13.04 -3.88 -4.38
CA MET A 155 12.07 -4.59 -3.55
C MET A 155 12.72 -5.45 -2.46
N GLN A 156 13.86 -6.08 -2.76
CA GLN A 156 14.64 -6.81 -1.76
C GLN A 156 15.12 -5.90 -0.63
N THR A 157 15.63 -4.71 -0.97
CA THR A 157 16.19 -3.76 -0.02
C THR A 157 15.11 -3.05 0.81
N ILE A 158 14.06 -2.52 0.17
CA ILE A 158 13.07 -1.63 0.81
C ILE A 158 11.64 -2.16 0.86
N GLY A 159 11.33 -3.36 0.36
CA GLY A 159 9.97 -3.91 0.49
C GLY A 159 9.57 -4.16 1.96
N THR A 160 8.29 -3.98 2.29
CA THR A 160 7.77 -4.39 3.60
C THR A 160 7.59 -5.91 3.66
N PRO A 161 8.06 -6.60 4.72
CA PRO A 161 7.92 -8.06 4.79
C PRO A 161 6.48 -8.55 4.84
N ARG A 162 5.56 -7.73 5.38
CA ARG A 162 4.13 -8.04 5.50
C ARG A 162 3.34 -7.21 4.50
N ALA A 163 2.27 -7.82 3.98
CA ALA A 163 1.27 -7.13 3.18
C ALA A 163 0.47 -6.13 4.03
N SER A 164 -0.11 -5.16 3.37
CA SER A 164 -1.10 -4.23 3.90
C SER A 164 -2.39 -4.36 3.09
N ALA A 165 -3.43 -3.59 3.44
CA ALA A 165 -4.70 -3.62 2.71
C ALA A 165 -4.56 -3.23 1.23
N THR A 166 -3.60 -2.36 0.90
CA THR A 166 -3.42 -1.80 -0.44
C THR A 166 -2.12 -2.23 -1.11
N HIS A 167 -1.11 -2.66 -0.34
CA HIS A 167 0.21 -3.03 -0.87
C HIS A 167 0.55 -4.48 -0.54
N PRO A 168 0.99 -5.29 -1.53
CA PRO A 168 1.38 -6.69 -1.32
C PRO A 168 2.63 -6.82 -0.44
N ALA A 169 2.86 -8.02 0.11
CA ALA A 169 4.09 -8.31 0.83
C ALA A 169 5.29 -8.32 -0.13
N LYS A 170 6.50 -8.02 0.38
CA LYS A 170 7.76 -8.07 -0.39
C LYS A 170 7.88 -9.32 -1.27
N ALA A 171 7.53 -10.49 -0.75
CA ALA A 171 7.62 -11.75 -1.48
C ALA A 171 6.73 -11.76 -2.74
N ASP A 172 5.48 -11.30 -2.62
CA ASP A 172 4.54 -11.24 -3.74
C ASP A 172 4.97 -10.21 -4.79
N ARG A 173 5.47 -9.07 -4.32
CA ARG A 173 6.04 -8.02 -5.18
C ARG A 173 7.25 -8.53 -5.96
N ILE A 174 8.20 -9.22 -5.31
CA ILE A 174 9.35 -9.86 -5.97
C ILE A 174 8.88 -10.90 -7.00
N ASN A 175 7.87 -11.71 -6.68
CA ASN A 175 7.31 -12.68 -7.61
C ASN A 175 6.71 -11.99 -8.84
N ALA A 176 5.97 -10.90 -8.65
CA ALA A 176 5.41 -10.12 -9.75
C ALA A 176 6.50 -9.53 -10.66
N ILE A 177 7.51 -8.87 -10.09
CA ILE A 177 8.68 -8.36 -10.82
C ILE A 177 9.34 -9.48 -11.63
N THR A 178 9.56 -10.64 -10.99
CA THR A 178 10.19 -11.80 -11.63
C THR A 178 9.37 -12.33 -12.80
N ARG A 179 8.04 -12.39 -12.68
CA ARG A 179 7.15 -12.79 -13.79
C ARG A 179 7.27 -11.83 -14.96
N GLY A 180 7.22 -10.53 -14.70
CA GLY A 180 7.37 -9.49 -15.72
C GLY A 180 8.69 -9.56 -16.47
N TRP A 181 9.79 -9.69 -15.72
CA TRP A 181 11.13 -9.84 -16.27
C TRP A 181 11.24 -11.07 -17.18
N ASN A 182 10.73 -12.22 -16.72
CA ASN A 182 10.73 -13.45 -17.53
C ASN A 182 9.87 -13.32 -18.79
N ALA A 183 8.70 -12.68 -18.70
CA ALA A 183 7.82 -12.44 -19.85
C ALA A 183 8.53 -11.61 -20.94
N ALA A 184 9.23 -10.54 -20.55
CA ALA A 184 10.02 -9.74 -21.48
C ALA A 184 11.13 -10.54 -22.15
N LYS A 185 11.83 -11.38 -21.38
CA LYS A 185 12.90 -12.27 -21.86
C LYS A 185 12.42 -13.28 -22.89
N THR A 186 11.19 -13.79 -22.75
CA THR A 186 10.58 -14.73 -23.70
C THR A 186 9.88 -14.04 -24.86
N GLY A 187 9.91 -12.70 -24.94
CA GLY A 187 9.27 -11.93 -26.00
C GLY A 187 7.76 -11.76 -25.86
N THR A 188 7.19 -12.10 -24.70
CA THR A 188 5.77 -11.91 -24.39
C THR A 188 5.45 -10.41 -24.31
N PRO A 189 4.30 -9.92 -24.82
CA PRO A 189 3.91 -8.52 -24.66
C PRO A 189 3.68 -8.12 -23.20
N ALA A 190 3.89 -6.84 -22.85
CA ALA A 190 3.69 -6.32 -21.50
C ALA A 190 2.26 -6.60 -20.97
N THR A 191 1.24 -6.41 -21.81
CA THR A 191 -0.17 -6.70 -21.48
C THR A 191 -0.43 -8.15 -21.10
N SER A 192 0.40 -9.08 -21.59
CA SER A 192 0.33 -10.51 -21.32
C SER A 192 1.30 -10.95 -20.23
N ALA A 193 2.22 -10.08 -19.79
CA ALA A 193 3.13 -10.36 -18.67
C ALA A 193 2.36 -10.52 -17.33
N ASN A 194 1.15 -9.97 -17.24
CA ASN A 194 0.22 -10.17 -16.13
C ASN A 194 -0.54 -11.52 -16.25
N SER A 195 -0.56 -12.15 -17.42
CA SER A 195 -1.22 -13.44 -17.69
C SER A 195 -0.26 -14.62 -17.48
N GLY A 196 0.27 -14.79 -16.27
CA GLY A 196 0.83 -16.07 -15.88
C GLY A 196 -0.30 -17.04 -15.58
N ASN A 197 -0.46 -18.12 -16.37
CA ASN A 197 -1.33 -19.28 -16.13
C ASN A 197 -2.27 -19.18 -14.92
N ASN A 198 -3.48 -18.68 -15.16
CA ASN A 198 -4.63 -18.98 -14.31
C ASN A 198 -4.85 -20.49 -14.34
N VAL A 199 -4.59 -21.18 -13.23
CA VAL A 199 -5.57 -22.17 -12.77
C VAL A 199 -6.70 -21.31 -12.19
N PRO A 200 -7.86 -21.21 -12.85
CA PRO A 200 -9.03 -20.60 -12.22
C PRO A 200 -9.43 -21.50 -11.05
N PRO A 201 -9.78 -20.97 -9.86
CA PRO A 201 -10.67 -21.69 -8.97
C PRO A 201 -11.92 -22.09 -9.77
N PRO A 202 -12.46 -23.30 -9.58
CA PRO A 202 -13.46 -23.88 -10.47
C PRO A 202 -14.66 -22.94 -10.62
N LYS A 203 -15.00 -22.62 -11.88
CA LYS A 203 -16.12 -21.76 -12.25
C LYS A 203 -17.45 -22.42 -11.86
N PRO A 204 -18.28 -21.83 -10.99
CA PRO A 204 -19.65 -22.28 -10.79
C PRO A 204 -20.58 -21.60 -11.81
N THR A 205 -21.30 -22.40 -12.59
CA THR A 205 -22.48 -22.00 -13.39
C THR A 205 -23.73 -21.83 -12.49
N PRO A 206 -24.80 -21.13 -12.95
CA PRO A 206 -25.60 -20.24 -12.09
C PRO A 206 -27.05 -20.68 -11.77
N ALA A 207 -27.60 -20.13 -10.68
CA ALA A 207 -28.98 -19.62 -10.42
C ALA A 207 -29.56 -20.01 -9.04
N PRO A 208 -30.57 -19.32 -8.47
CA PRO A 208 -31.13 -17.96 -8.71
C PRO A 208 -31.11 -17.04 -7.46
N GLY A 209 -31.37 -15.73 -7.67
CA GLY A 209 -31.32 -14.61 -6.69
C GLY A 209 -32.20 -14.76 -5.44
N THR A 210 -32.08 -13.89 -4.42
CA THR A 210 -32.16 -12.42 -4.48
C THR A 210 -31.59 -11.72 -3.22
N GLY A 211 -30.87 -10.59 -3.40
CA GLY A 211 -30.69 -9.46 -2.44
C GLY A 211 -29.47 -9.53 -1.50
N SER A 212 -28.22 -9.28 -1.93
CA SER A 212 -27.49 -7.99 -2.08
C SER A 212 -27.35 -7.22 -0.74
N ASN A 213 -26.19 -7.07 -0.09
CA ASN A 213 -24.80 -7.01 -0.54
C ASN A 213 -23.94 -8.07 0.15
N ASN A 214 -23.26 -8.92 -0.62
CA ASN A 214 -22.11 -9.68 -0.12
C ASN A 214 -21.05 -9.79 -1.22
N ASN A 215 -19.89 -9.26 -0.88
CA ASN A 215 -18.61 -9.40 -1.57
C ASN A 215 -18.13 -10.86 -1.41
N PRO A 216 -17.74 -11.61 -2.44
CA PRO A 216 -17.15 -12.93 -2.24
C PRO A 216 -15.62 -12.85 -2.29
N GLY A 217 -14.95 -13.28 -1.21
CA GLY A 217 -13.63 -13.90 -1.38
C GLY A 217 -12.49 -13.60 -0.41
N THR A 218 -12.73 -13.28 0.86
CA THR A 218 -11.79 -13.61 1.96
C THR A 218 -12.64 -13.81 3.21
N ASN A 219 -12.55 -14.96 3.87
CA ASN A 219 -13.15 -15.11 5.19
C ASN A 219 -12.45 -14.10 6.11
N ALA A 220 -13.18 -13.37 6.96
CA ALA A 220 -12.56 -12.39 7.86
C ALA A 220 -11.50 -13.02 8.79
N ALA A 221 -11.58 -14.34 8.99
CA ALA A 221 -10.60 -15.13 9.73
C ALA A 221 -9.23 -15.27 9.01
N ASP A 222 -9.19 -15.14 7.68
CA ASP A 222 -8.00 -15.38 6.86
C ASP A 222 -7.34 -14.08 6.37
N ASP A 223 -7.96 -12.93 6.64
CA ASP A 223 -7.49 -11.60 6.26
C ASP A 223 -7.38 -10.72 7.52
N PRO A 224 -6.18 -10.43 8.03
CA PRO A 224 -6.00 -9.66 9.25
C PRO A 224 -6.27 -8.16 9.06
N SER A 225 -6.75 -7.70 7.90
CA SER A 225 -7.14 -6.30 7.69
C SER A 225 -8.60 -6.00 8.05
N TRP A 226 -9.41 -7.05 8.24
CA TRP A 226 -10.79 -6.88 8.66
C TRP A 226 -10.87 -6.27 10.06
N ILE A 227 -11.92 -5.49 10.25
CA ILE A 227 -12.31 -4.94 11.54
C ILE A 227 -13.59 -5.67 11.93
N ALA A 228 -13.57 -6.35 13.08
CA ALA A 228 -14.81 -6.75 13.74
C ALA A 228 -15.29 -5.60 14.63
N LEU A 229 -16.45 -5.07 14.29
CA LEU A 229 -17.12 -4.05 15.08
C LEU A 229 -18.31 -4.69 15.79
N THR A 230 -18.26 -4.76 17.12
CA THR A 230 -19.40 -5.25 17.89
C THR A 230 -20.05 -4.09 18.64
N ILE A 231 -21.37 -4.20 18.81
CA ILE A 231 -22.13 -3.23 19.59
C ILE A 231 -22.76 -3.88 20.80
N GLN A 232 -22.52 -3.30 21.97
CA GLN A 232 -23.21 -3.68 23.20
C GLN A 232 -24.56 -2.93 23.29
N SER A 233 -25.51 -3.37 22.47
CA SER A 233 -26.91 -2.90 22.47
C SER A 233 -27.88 -4.08 22.47
N ASN A 234 -29.10 -3.84 22.94
CA ASN A 234 -30.20 -4.81 22.93
C ASN A 234 -31.10 -4.68 21.69
N LYS A 235 -30.76 -3.79 20.76
CA LYS A 235 -31.44 -3.58 19.48
C LYS A 235 -30.41 -3.36 18.37
N THR A 236 -30.81 -3.59 17.12
CA THR A 236 -30.01 -3.20 15.95
C THR A 236 -29.79 -1.70 15.97
N GLU A 237 -28.55 -1.27 15.71
CA GLU A 237 -28.17 0.14 15.67
C GLU A 237 -27.59 0.48 14.30
N THR A 238 -27.82 1.71 13.85
CA THR A 238 -27.21 2.23 12.63
C THR A 238 -26.00 3.08 12.99
N VAL A 239 -24.84 2.74 12.42
CA VAL A 239 -23.61 3.52 12.52
C VAL A 239 -23.28 4.18 11.18
N GLN A 240 -22.39 5.17 11.19
CA GLN A 240 -21.90 5.80 9.98
C GLN A 240 -20.42 5.49 9.76
N LEU A 241 -20.07 4.93 8.61
CA LEU A 241 -18.70 4.55 8.26
C LEU A 241 -18.21 5.38 7.09
N SER A 242 -16.93 5.73 7.09
CA SER A 242 -16.30 6.49 6.02
C SER A 242 -14.84 6.09 5.85
N ASP A 243 -14.44 5.82 4.61
CA ASP A 243 -13.04 5.59 4.27
C ASP A 243 -12.23 6.89 4.30
N ASP A 244 -12.77 7.98 3.79
CA ASP A 244 -12.06 9.25 3.59
C ASP A 244 -12.25 10.29 4.72
N GLY A 245 -13.12 9.99 5.68
CA GLY A 245 -13.49 10.88 6.78
C GLY A 245 -14.38 12.05 6.36
N LYS A 246 -14.84 12.09 5.09
CA LYS A 246 -15.64 13.17 4.51
C LYS A 246 -17.03 12.67 4.12
N LYS A 247 -17.14 11.52 3.45
CA LYS A 247 -18.40 10.92 3.02
C LYS A 247 -18.74 9.72 3.89
N PHE A 248 -19.84 9.81 4.62
CA PHE A 248 -20.28 8.77 5.54
C PHE A 248 -21.46 7.99 4.97
N GLN A 249 -21.36 6.66 5.01
CA GLN A 249 -22.41 5.73 4.62
C GLN A 249 -23.00 5.05 5.86
N PRO A 250 -24.33 4.87 5.93
CA PRO A 250 -24.95 4.13 7.02
C PRO A 250 -24.63 2.63 6.92
N ALA A 251 -24.39 1.99 8.06
CA ALA A 251 -24.26 0.54 8.19
C ALA A 251 -25.05 0.07 9.41
N GLU A 252 -25.74 -1.07 9.29
CA GLU A 252 -26.51 -1.65 10.40
C GLU A 252 -25.71 -2.72 11.13
N ILE A 253 -25.64 -2.60 12.46
CA ILE A 253 -25.03 -3.58 13.35
C ILE A 253 -26.15 -4.22 14.16
N LYS A 254 -26.40 -5.51 13.93
CA LYS A 254 -27.40 -6.27 14.69
C LYS A 254 -26.95 -6.46 16.13
N ALA A 255 -27.90 -6.42 17.06
CA ALA A 255 -27.62 -6.64 18.48
C ALA A 255 -26.95 -8.00 18.70
N GLY A 256 -25.79 -8.01 19.35
CA GLY A 256 -25.07 -9.24 19.69
C GLY A 256 -24.33 -9.92 18.53
N GLU A 257 -24.34 -9.34 17.33
CA GLU A 257 -23.58 -9.85 16.18
C GLU A 257 -22.43 -8.90 15.83
N ALA A 258 -21.29 -9.46 15.42
CA ALA A 258 -20.17 -8.69 14.91
C ALA A 258 -20.47 -8.21 13.48
N PHE A 259 -20.36 -6.90 13.25
CA PHE A 259 -20.35 -6.34 11.90
C PHE A 259 -18.90 -6.28 11.42
N VAL A 260 -18.59 -7.11 10.43
CA VAL A 260 -17.23 -7.27 9.94
C VAL A 260 -17.08 -6.54 8.62
N PHE A 261 -16.13 -5.62 8.57
CA PHE A 261 -15.93 -4.77 7.41
C PHE A 261 -14.45 -4.35 7.28
N LYS A 262 -14.07 -3.84 6.12
CA LYS A 262 -12.76 -3.23 5.90
C LYS A 262 -12.92 -1.94 5.13
N PHE A 263 -12.19 -0.91 5.55
CA PHE A 263 -12.08 0.32 4.78
C PHE A 263 -11.20 0.11 3.55
N GLU A 264 -11.61 0.65 2.41
CA GLU A 264 -11.00 0.35 1.10
C GLU A 264 -9.91 1.35 0.70
N ILE A 265 -9.88 2.55 1.31
CA ILE A 265 -8.99 3.64 0.88
C ILE A 265 -7.71 3.74 1.72
N TYR A 266 -7.79 3.53 3.04
CA TYR A 266 -6.64 3.66 3.95
C TYR A 266 -6.58 2.50 4.95
N GLN A 267 -5.43 2.32 5.61
CA GLN A 267 -5.21 1.37 6.73
C GLN A 267 -6.04 1.69 8.00
N TYR A 268 -6.98 2.59 7.86
CA TYR A 268 -7.88 3.07 8.87
C TYR A 268 -9.11 3.65 8.19
N GLY A 269 -10.18 3.82 8.94
CA GLY A 269 -11.29 4.65 8.50
C GLY A 269 -11.98 5.26 9.70
N TRP A 270 -13.16 5.79 9.44
CA TRP A 270 -13.84 6.66 10.38
C TRP A 270 -15.21 6.11 10.69
N LEU A 271 -15.42 5.83 11.97
CA LEU A 271 -16.72 5.55 12.54
C LEU A 271 -17.29 6.84 13.11
N ARG A 272 -18.54 7.14 12.79
CA ARG A 272 -19.26 8.30 13.27
C ARG A 272 -20.52 7.86 14.01
N LEU A 273 -20.67 8.35 15.23
CA LEU A 273 -21.77 8.00 16.13
C LEU A 273 -22.51 9.26 16.60
N PRO A 274 -23.84 9.20 16.82
CA PRO A 274 -24.60 10.33 17.34
C PRO A 274 -24.06 10.81 18.69
N TYR A 275 -23.96 12.12 18.91
CA TYR A 275 -23.48 12.70 20.17
C TYR A 275 -24.15 14.05 20.43
N TYR A 276 -25.00 14.12 21.46
CA TYR A 276 -25.83 15.30 21.80
C TYR A 276 -26.51 15.90 20.54
N ASN A 277 -26.06 17.07 20.09
CA ASN A 277 -26.61 17.83 18.95
C ASN A 277 -25.81 17.64 17.65
N GLY A 278 -25.07 16.54 17.53
CA GLY A 278 -24.26 16.27 16.36
C GLY A 278 -23.71 14.86 16.38
N PHE A 279 -22.43 14.74 16.04
CA PHE A 279 -21.77 13.45 15.90
C PHE A 279 -20.36 13.51 16.45
N ARG A 280 -19.89 12.38 16.95
CA ARG A 280 -18.49 12.15 17.30
C ARG A 280 -17.89 11.16 16.30
N THR A 281 -16.69 11.47 15.83
CA THR A 281 -15.96 10.63 14.87
C THR A 281 -14.78 9.95 15.59
N PHE A 282 -14.60 8.67 15.30
CA PHE A 282 -13.56 7.80 15.84
C PHE A 282 -12.77 7.23 14.67
N LYS A 283 -11.45 7.20 14.80
CA LYS A 283 -10.58 6.56 13.83
C LYS A 283 -10.47 5.08 14.22
N LEU A 284 -10.76 4.18 13.30
CA LEU A 284 -10.63 2.75 13.46
C LEU A 284 -9.48 2.27 12.58
N MET A 285 -8.55 1.50 13.13
CA MET A 285 -7.42 0.95 12.39
C MET A 285 -7.79 -0.43 11.85
N HIS A 286 -7.30 -0.78 10.67
CA HIS A 286 -7.42 -2.17 10.18
C HIS A 286 -6.69 -3.15 11.11
N GLY A 287 -7.19 -4.39 11.14
CA GLY A 287 -6.63 -5.46 11.96
C GLY A 287 -6.76 -5.24 13.46
N LYS A 288 -7.62 -4.32 13.85
CA LYS A 288 -8.02 -4.07 15.23
C LYS A 288 -9.52 -4.24 15.33
N ASP A 289 -9.94 -4.96 16.35
CA ASP A 289 -11.35 -5.10 16.66
C ASP A 289 -11.78 -4.00 17.62
N TYR A 290 -13.05 -3.60 17.51
CA TYR A 290 -13.57 -2.49 18.29
C TYR A 290 -14.93 -2.84 18.89
N ASN A 291 -15.09 -2.46 20.17
CA ASN A 291 -16.36 -2.51 20.88
C ASN A 291 -16.97 -1.13 20.95
N ILE A 292 -18.21 -1.01 20.48
CA ILE A 292 -19.05 0.18 20.68
C ILE A 292 -19.89 -0.03 21.95
N LEU A 293 -19.68 0.85 22.92
CA LEU A 293 -20.32 0.83 24.22
C LEU A 293 -21.27 2.02 24.35
N TYR A 294 -22.54 1.76 24.64
CA TYR A 294 -23.49 2.82 24.99
C TYR A 294 -23.62 2.97 26.50
N ASN A 295 -23.20 4.11 27.04
CA ASN A 295 -23.43 4.45 28.43
C ASN A 295 -24.81 5.13 28.59
N ARG A 296 -25.76 4.38 29.15
CA ARG A 296 -27.14 4.84 29.36
C ARG A 296 -27.27 5.99 30.36
N ARG A 297 -26.32 6.16 31.30
CA ARG A 297 -26.39 7.20 32.35
C ARG A 297 -26.07 8.58 31.80
N ASN A 298 -25.10 8.69 30.90
CA ASN A 298 -24.68 9.95 30.30
C ASN A 298 -25.02 10.04 28.79
N LYS A 299 -25.79 9.07 28.27
CA LYS A 299 -26.25 8.99 26.87
C LYS A 299 -25.11 9.14 25.87
N ASN A 300 -23.96 8.53 26.16
CA ASN A 300 -22.75 8.68 25.37
C ASN A 300 -22.27 7.34 24.79
N TRP A 301 -21.72 7.41 23.59
CA TRP A 301 -21.04 6.30 22.94
C TRP A 301 -19.54 6.37 23.17
N THR A 302 -18.96 5.21 23.48
CA THR A 302 -17.50 5.02 23.56
C THR A 302 -17.12 3.91 22.60
N VAL A 303 -16.01 4.10 21.89
CA VAL A 303 -15.40 3.09 21.04
C VAL A 303 -14.10 2.67 21.71
N VAL A 304 -13.94 1.38 21.95
CA VAL A 304 -12.78 0.80 22.64
C VAL A 304 -12.15 -0.24 21.73
N GLU A 305 -10.85 -0.12 21.48
CA GLU A 305 -10.08 -1.16 20.81
C GLU A 305 -10.03 -2.40 21.71
N VAL A 306 -10.34 -3.56 21.13
CA VAL A 306 -10.22 -4.85 21.81
C VAL A 306 -8.73 -5.21 21.81
N PRO A 307 -8.10 -5.38 23.00
CA PRO A 307 -6.73 -5.85 23.08
C PRO A 307 -6.61 -7.24 22.47
N GLU A 308 -5.53 -7.48 21.71
CA GLU A 308 -5.14 -8.81 21.22
C GLU A 308 -4.82 -9.78 22.37
#